data_AF-A0AAX0RSZ0-F1
#
_entry.id   AF-A0AAX0RSZ0-F1
#
_cell.length_a   1.000
_cell.length_b   1.000
_cell.length_c   1.000
_cell.angle_alpha   90.00
_cell.angle_beta   90.00
_cell.angle_gamma   90.00
#
_symmetry.space_group_name_H-M   'P 1'
#
loop_
_entity.id
_entity.type
_entity.pdbx_description
1 polymer ?
#
loop_
_entity_poly.entity_id
_entity_poly.type
_entity_poly.pdbx_seq_one_letter_code
_entity_poly.pdbx_strand_id
1 'polypeptide(L)'
;MKIKEVLDELSMPGNTVAKIAKYKAKIGEKRLKEALHNAGYEYRNKNPKGWFYAGEGEQPLYQSVFEFINLQTSLPDVNQNSPRKPQGTSLDVNSVRNEGEYIFTWVTHQRK
;
A
#
# COMPACT_ATOMS: atom_id res chain seq x y z
N MET A 1 4.25 18.50 3.09
CA MET A 1 4.95 17.47 2.31
C MET A 1 3.93 16.86 1.36
N LYS A 2 4.21 16.90 0.05
CA LYS A 2 3.31 16.37 -0.99
C LYS A 2 3.58 14.89 -1.24
N ILE A 3 2.58 14.17 -1.76
CA ILE A 3 2.72 12.73 -2.07
C ILE A 3 3.85 12.48 -3.07
N LYS A 4 3.98 13.31 -4.12
CA LYS A 4 5.09 13.19 -5.08
C LYS A 4 6.47 13.22 -4.42
N GLU A 5 6.66 14.09 -3.43
CA GLU A 5 7.95 14.23 -2.74
C GLU A 5 8.25 12.99 -1.88
N VAL A 6 7.21 12.40 -1.27
CA VAL A 6 7.33 11.14 -0.53
C VAL A 6 7.74 10.01 -1.47
N LEU A 7 7.13 9.92 -2.65
CA LEU A 7 7.44 8.89 -3.65
C LEU A 7 8.84 9.05 -4.23
N ASP A 8 9.25 10.28 -4.55
CA ASP A 8 10.61 10.57 -5.04
C ASP A 8 11.66 10.14 -4.00
N GLU A 9 11.45 10.50 -2.73
CA GLU A 9 12.35 10.10 -1.63
C GLU A 9 12.35 8.58 -1.42
N LEU A 10 11.22 7.89 -1.59
CA LEU A 10 11.10 6.43 -1.49
C LEU A 10 11.72 5.70 -2.69
N SER A 11 11.79 6.36 -3.85
CA SER A 11 12.44 5.85 -5.05
C SER A 11 13.97 5.88 -4.90
N MET A 12 14.52 6.75 -4.04
CA MET A 12 15.95 6.82 -3.79
C MET A 12 16.46 5.57 -3.04
N PRO A 13 17.53 4.93 -3.53
CA PRO A 13 18.12 3.78 -2.85
C PRO A 13 18.65 4.16 -1.46
N GLY A 14 18.35 3.36 -0.45
CA GLY A 14 18.77 3.59 0.94
C GLY A 14 17.82 4.46 1.77
N ASN A 15 16.77 5.01 1.15
CA ASN A 15 15.68 5.64 1.88
C ASN A 15 14.59 4.62 2.22
N THR A 16 14.14 4.65 3.47
CA THR A 16 13.06 3.80 3.97
C THR A 16 11.86 4.65 4.37
N VAL A 17 10.68 4.03 4.34
CA VAL A 17 9.42 4.68 4.81
C VAL A 17 9.59 5.23 6.22
N ALA A 18 10.26 4.49 7.11
CA ALA A 18 10.56 4.92 8.48
C ALA A 18 11.38 6.21 8.54
N LYS A 19 12.44 6.29 7.71
CA LYS A 19 13.35 7.44 7.66
C LYS A 19 12.61 8.68 7.16
N ILE A 20 11.85 8.55 6.07
CA ILE A 20 11.09 9.66 5.49
C ILE A 20 9.99 10.12 6.45
N ALA A 21 9.25 9.17 7.04
CA ALA A 21 8.23 9.47 8.04
C ALA A 21 8.81 10.28 9.20
N LYS A 22 9.94 9.85 9.77
CA LYS A 22 10.56 10.50 10.92
C LYS A 22 11.19 11.86 10.59
N TYR A 23 12.01 11.93 9.53
CA TYR A 23 12.85 13.10 9.26
C TYR A 23 12.20 14.14 8.35
N LYS A 24 11.35 13.72 7.41
CA LYS A 24 10.75 14.63 6.40
C LYS A 24 9.31 14.97 6.78
N ALA A 25 8.48 13.95 6.98
CA ALA A 25 7.06 14.15 7.28
C ALA A 25 6.80 14.40 8.78
N LYS A 26 7.77 14.11 9.67
CA LYS A 26 7.63 14.16 11.14
C LYS A 26 6.37 13.44 11.65
N ILE A 27 6.04 12.29 11.03
CA ILE A 27 4.93 11.41 11.41
C ILE A 27 5.45 10.00 11.71
N GLY A 28 4.59 9.17 12.30
CA GLY A 28 4.89 7.75 12.47
C GLY A 28 4.91 7.01 11.14
N GLU A 29 5.80 6.01 11.00
CA GLU A 29 5.87 5.15 9.82
C GLU A 29 4.50 4.53 9.48
N LYS A 30 3.80 4.03 10.49
CA LYS A 30 2.46 3.44 10.33
C LYS A 30 1.48 4.42 9.69
N ARG A 31 1.44 5.66 10.19
CA ARG A 31 0.57 6.73 9.68
C ARG A 31 0.93 7.12 8.24
N LEU A 32 2.22 7.13 7.89
CA LEU A 32 2.66 7.38 6.52
C LEU A 32 2.19 6.28 5.56
N LYS A 33 2.29 5.01 5.96
CA LYS A 33 1.80 3.88 5.16
C LYS A 33 0.28 3.95 4.97
N GLU A 34 -0.45 4.20 6.05
CA GLU A 34 -1.92 4.36 6.00
C GLU A 34 -2.32 5.52 5.09
N ALA A 35 -1.62 6.65 5.15
CA ALA A 35 -1.87 7.78 4.26
C ALA A 35 -1.61 7.45 2.79
N LEU A 36 -0.54 6.71 2.48
CA LEU A 36 -0.27 6.26 1.11
C LEU A 36 -1.36 5.28 0.63
N HIS A 37 -1.78 4.33 1.46
CA HIS A 37 -2.89 3.43 1.15
C HIS A 37 -4.21 4.18 0.92
N ASN A 38 -4.55 5.13 1.79
CA ASN A 38 -5.73 5.97 1.67
C ASN A 38 -5.69 6.86 0.42
N ALA A 39 -4.49 7.24 -0.04
CA ALA A 39 -4.28 7.95 -1.31
C ALA A 39 -4.32 7.03 -2.54
N GLY A 40 -4.58 5.73 -2.37
CA GLY A 40 -4.66 4.75 -3.44
C GLY A 40 -3.29 4.17 -3.85
N TYR A 41 -2.27 4.22 -3.00
CA TYR A 41 -0.98 3.59 -3.27
C TYR A 41 -0.83 2.27 -2.54
N GLU A 42 -0.31 1.27 -3.25
CA GLU A 42 0.05 -0.03 -2.71
C GLU A 42 1.54 -0.27 -2.77
N TYR A 43 2.06 -0.88 -1.72
CA TYR A 43 3.44 -1.32 -1.67
C TYR A 43 3.58 -2.69 -2.34
N ARG A 44 4.38 -2.74 -3.40
CA ARG A 44 4.75 -3.98 -4.08
C ARG A 44 6.14 -4.42 -3.61
N ASN A 45 6.21 -5.57 -2.96
CA ASN A 45 7.48 -6.20 -2.59
C ASN A 45 8.08 -7.07 -3.72
N LYS A 46 7.40 -7.17 -4.85
CA LYS A 46 7.84 -7.90 -6.05
C LYS A 46 8.57 -6.95 -6.99
N ASN A 47 9.59 -7.42 -7.70
CA ASN A 47 10.33 -6.58 -8.64
C ASN A 47 9.40 -6.05 -9.76
N PRO A 48 9.33 -4.72 -10.02
CA PRO A 48 10.03 -3.63 -9.34
C PRO A 48 9.45 -3.32 -7.94
N LYS A 49 10.33 -3.31 -6.93
CA LYS A 49 9.96 -3.07 -5.53
C LYS A 49 9.68 -1.58 -5.32
N GLY A 50 8.54 -1.23 -4.72
CA GLY A 50 8.20 0.18 -4.49
C GLY A 50 6.73 0.42 -4.19
N TRP A 51 6.36 1.69 -4.14
CA TRP A 51 4.97 2.14 -4.00
C TRP A 51 4.40 2.47 -5.37
N PHE A 52 3.24 1.90 -5.68
CA PHE A 52 2.56 2.05 -6.96
C PHE A 52 1.15 2.53 -6.73
N TYR A 53 0.68 3.44 -7.58
CA TYR A 53 -0.70 3.85 -7.54
C TYR A 53 -1.59 2.72 -8.08
N ALA A 54 -2.53 2.29 -7.25
CA ALA A 54 -3.54 1.26 -7.53
C ALA A 54 -4.97 1.83 -7.51
N GLY A 55 -5.14 3.13 -7.28
CA GLY A 55 -6.44 3.79 -7.26
C GLY A 55 -7.10 3.93 -8.65
N GLU A 56 -8.42 4.02 -8.65
CA GLU A 56 -9.20 4.37 -9.85
C GLU A 56 -9.37 5.89 -9.90
N GLY A 57 -8.63 6.57 -10.77
CA GLY A 57 -8.77 8.02 -10.98
C GLY A 57 -7.46 8.79 -11.13
N GLU A 58 -7.51 10.09 -10.87
CA GLU A 58 -6.34 10.95 -10.93
C GLU A 58 -5.42 10.72 -9.73
N GLN A 59 -4.12 10.56 -10.00
CA GLN A 59 -3.14 10.41 -8.94
C GLN A 59 -3.05 11.68 -8.09
N PRO A 60 -3.18 11.59 -6.75
CA PRO A 60 -3.11 12.74 -5.86
C PRO A 60 -1.66 13.19 -5.60
N LEU A 61 -0.80 13.23 -6.63
CA LEU A 61 0.63 13.57 -6.53
C LEU A 61 0.88 14.93 -5.88
N TYR A 62 0.01 15.89 -6.16
CA TYR A 62 0.12 17.27 -5.67
C TYR A 62 -0.56 17.50 -4.32
N GLN A 63 -1.34 16.51 -3.85
CA GLN A 63 -2.01 16.59 -2.55
C GLN A 63 -1.04 16.32 -1.41
N SER A 64 -1.41 16.80 -0.23
CA SER A 64 -0.61 16.67 0.97
C SER A 64 -0.84 15.30 1.59
N VAL A 65 0.24 14.58 1.94
CA VAL A 65 0.11 13.24 2.55
C VAL A 65 -0.66 13.28 3.88
N PHE A 66 -0.68 14.44 4.55
CA PHE A 66 -1.37 14.64 5.81
C PHE A 66 -2.90 14.61 5.71
N GLU A 67 -3.47 14.94 4.54
CA GLU A 67 -4.93 14.86 4.33
C GLU A 67 -5.42 13.42 4.44
N PHE A 68 -4.56 12.47 4.06
CA PHE A 68 -4.86 11.05 4.08
C PHE A 68 -4.60 10.35 5.43
N ILE A 69 -4.00 11.04 6.40
CA ILE A 69 -3.69 10.46 7.73
C ILE A 69 -4.95 10.28 8.60
N ASN A 70 -5.95 11.15 8.42
CA ASN A 70 -7.16 11.19 9.25
C ASN A 70 -8.43 10.68 8.55
N LEU A 71 -8.31 10.23 7.29
CA LEU A 71 -9.36 9.49 6.60
C LEU A 71 -9.46 8.08 7.22
N GLN A 72 -9.91 8.01 8.48
CA GLN A 72 -10.48 6.80 9.02
C GLN A 72 -11.85 6.63 8.36
N THR A 73 -11.97 5.60 7.53
CA THR A 73 -13.26 4.96 7.22
C THR A 73 -14.33 5.85 6.58
N SER A 74 -14.15 6.22 5.31
CA SER A 74 -15.27 6.23 4.36
C SER A 74 -14.74 6.35 2.93
N LEU A 75 -14.04 5.31 2.47
CA LEU A 75 -14.06 5.00 1.05
C LEU A 75 -14.68 3.61 0.93
N PRO A 76 -15.68 3.45 0.04
CA PRO A 76 -16.38 2.20 -0.13
C PRO A 76 -15.37 1.13 -0.50
N ASP A 77 -15.63 -0.07 -0.02
CA ASP A 77 -15.05 -1.32 -0.50
C ASP A 77 -15.05 -1.33 -2.04
N VAL A 78 -13.97 -0.84 -2.67
CA VAL A 78 -13.62 -1.25 -4.03
C VAL A 78 -13.02 -2.63 -3.85
N ASN A 79 -13.94 -3.57 -3.78
CA ASN A 79 -13.79 -4.96 -4.15
C ASN A 79 -12.59 -5.12 -5.08
N GLN A 80 -11.52 -5.74 -4.57
CA GLN A 80 -10.50 -6.34 -5.41
C GLN A 80 -11.14 -7.48 -6.21
N ASN A 81 -11.90 -7.14 -7.24
CA ASN A 81 -12.39 -8.08 -8.23
C ASN A 81 -12.55 -7.35 -9.56
N SER A 82 -11.41 -6.95 -10.17
CA SER A 82 -11.38 -6.60 -11.58
C SER A 82 -11.57 -7.88 -12.40
N PRO A 83 -12.70 -8.11 -13.08
CA PRO A 83 -12.83 -9.20 -14.01
C PRO A 83 -12.22 -8.71 -15.33
N ARG A 84 -10.94 -9.03 -15.57
CA ARG A 84 -10.47 -9.15 -16.94
C ARG A 84 -11.23 -10.31 -17.57
N LYS A 85 -12.31 -10.00 -18.32
CA LYS A 85 -12.83 -10.93 -19.32
C LYS A 85 -11.71 -11.20 -20.34
N PRO A 86 -11.42 -12.48 -20.60
CA PRO A 86 -11.76 -13.01 -21.90
C PRO A 86 -12.84 -14.08 -21.76
N GLN A 87 -13.91 -13.94 -22.54
CA GLN A 87 -14.88 -15.02 -22.75
C GLN A 87 -14.16 -16.24 -23.34
N GLY A 88 -14.43 -17.43 -22.80
CA GLY A 88 -14.15 -18.69 -23.50
C GLY A 88 -13.85 -19.90 -22.61
N THR A 89 -14.90 -20.51 -22.06
CA THR A 89 -15.07 -21.96 -21.77
C THR A 89 -13.98 -22.74 -21.02
N SER A 90 -14.28 -23.15 -19.78
CA SER A 90 -14.58 -24.57 -19.43
C SER A 90 -14.57 -24.75 -17.90
N LEU A 91 -15.57 -25.50 -17.40
CA LEU A 91 -15.78 -25.87 -16.00
C LEU A 91 -14.66 -26.81 -15.50
N ASP A 92 -14.13 -26.59 -14.29
CA ASP A 92 -14.00 -27.64 -13.27
C ASP A 92 -13.69 -27.08 -11.85
N VAL A 93 -14.66 -27.34 -10.96
CA VAL A 93 -14.62 -27.69 -9.53
C VAL A 93 -13.39 -27.40 -8.63
N ASN A 94 -13.72 -26.86 -7.44
CA ASN A 94 -12.99 -26.83 -6.16
C ASN A 94 -11.81 -25.86 -5.98
N SER A 95 -11.99 -24.81 -5.16
CA SER A 95 -11.05 -24.56 -4.06
C SER A 95 -11.60 -23.65 -2.96
N VAL A 96 -11.23 -24.02 -1.75
CA VAL A 96 -11.74 -23.62 -0.44
C VAL A 96 -11.55 -22.14 -0.13
N ARG A 97 -12.63 -21.54 0.38
CA ARG A 97 -12.68 -20.25 1.07
C ARG A 97 -11.68 -20.26 2.24
N ASN A 98 -10.62 -19.46 2.16
CA ASN A 98 -9.82 -19.12 3.32
C ASN A 98 -9.63 -17.61 3.40
N GLU A 99 -10.15 -17.11 4.51
CA GLU A 99 -10.30 -15.72 4.89
C GLU A 99 -8.93 -15.25 5.37
N GLY A 100 -8.54 -14.03 4.96
CA GLY A 100 -7.21 -13.49 5.19
C GLY A 100 -6.92 -13.24 6.68
N GLU A 101 -6.36 -14.23 7.36
CA GLU A 101 -5.68 -14.01 8.64
C GLU A 101 -4.29 -13.43 8.39
N TYR A 102 -4.19 -12.13 8.65
CA TYR A 102 -2.94 -11.38 8.64
C TYR A 102 -2.17 -11.66 9.94
N ILE A 103 -1.50 -12.81 10.03
CA ILE A 103 -0.63 -13.13 11.17
C ILE A 103 0.72 -12.40 11.07
N PHE A 104 0.91 -11.37 11.90
CA PHE A 104 2.22 -10.81 12.22
C PHE A 104 2.96 -11.79 13.15
N THR A 105 3.80 -12.67 12.59
CA THR A 105 4.75 -13.46 13.41
C THR A 105 6.06 -12.70 13.57
N TRP A 106 6.33 -12.25 14.79
CA TRP A 106 7.64 -11.75 15.19
C TRP A 106 8.59 -12.94 15.32
N VAL A 107 9.52 -13.09 14.38
CA VAL A 107 10.71 -13.94 14.58
C VAL A 107 11.71 -13.11 15.38
N THR A 108 11.81 -13.39 16.67
CA THR A 108 13.02 -13.10 17.46
C THR A 108 13.83 -14.38 17.53
N HIS A 109 14.90 -14.43 16.74
CA HIS A 109 15.91 -15.48 16.80
C HIS A 109 17.25 -14.80 17.05
N GLN A 110 17.86 -15.04 18.21
CA GLN A 110 19.19 -15.67 18.28
C GLN A 110 19.58 -15.93 19.73
N ARG A 111 20.06 -17.16 19.93
CA ARG A 111 20.72 -17.65 21.13
C ARG A 111 22.16 -17.16 21.16
N LYS A 112 22.78 -17.17 22.34
CA LYS A 112 23.83 -18.16 22.60
C LYS A 112 23.88 -18.48 24.08
#